data_AF-A0A3N5N5V3-F1
#
_entry.id   AF-A0A3N5N5V3-F1
#
_cell.length_a   1.000
_cell.length_b   1.000
_cell.length_c   1.000
_cell.angle_alpha   90.00
_cell.angle_beta   90.00
_cell.angle_gamma   90.00
#
_symmetry.space_group_name_H-M   'P 1'
#
loop_
_entity.id
_entity.type
_entity.pdbx_description
1 polymer ?
#
loop_
_entity_poly.entity_id
_entity_poly.type
_entity_poly.pdbx_seq_one_letter_code
_entity_poly.pdbx_strand_id
1 'polypeptide(L)' 'MSLTAGIATAAPVTSSITYQGKLTNAAGGPLTGTYSVTFKLYDASTGGITLNTDTHSVTATNG' A
#
# COMPACT_ATOMS: atom_id res chain seq x y z
N MET A 1 24.44 9.95 40.02
CA MET A 1 24.10 10.26 38.62
C MET A 1 23.27 9.10 38.09
N SER A 2 21.95 9.21 38.10
CA SER A 2 21.04 8.11 37.75
C SER A 2 20.82 8.08 36.24
N LEU A 3 21.12 6.96 35.59
CA LEU A 3 20.88 6.80 34.15
C LEU A 3 19.38 6.53 33.94
N THR A 4 18.63 7.54 33.51
CA THR A 4 17.24 7.35 33.06
C THR A 4 17.29 6.76 31.65
N ALA A 5 16.97 5.47 31.53
CA ALA A 5 16.80 4.84 30.21
C ALA A 5 15.50 5.38 29.61
N GLY A 6 15.62 6.26 28.62
CA GLY A 6 14.47 6.75 27.86
C GLY A 6 13.82 5.57 27.15
N ILE A 7 12.61 5.20 27.57
CA ILE A 7 11.78 4.27 26.83
C ILE A 7 11.44 4.92 25.49
N ALA A 8 12.06 4.47 24.40
CA ALA A 8 11.64 4.83 23.07
C ALA A 8 10.29 4.13 22.82
N THR A 9 9.19 4.86 23.03
CA THR A 9 7.88 4.39 22.58
C THR A 9 7.91 4.34 21.06
N ALA A 10 7.92 3.13 20.48
CA ALA A 10 7.72 2.96 19.05
C ALA A 10 6.42 3.68 18.67
N ALA A 11 6.52 4.69 17.80
CA ALA A 11 5.33 5.33 17.26
C ALA A 11 4.48 4.24 16.61
N PRO A 12 3.14 4.24 16.78
CA PRO A 12 2.29 3.35 16.02
C PRO A 12 2.58 3.63 14.55
N VAL A 13 3.25 2.70 13.87
CA VAL A 13 3.29 2.70 12.41
C VAL A 13 1.82 2.62 12.02
N THR A 14 1.31 3.71 11.47
CA THR A 14 -0.01 3.71 10.85
C THR A 14 0.02 2.55 9.85
N SER A 15 -0.73 1.48 10.13
CA SER A 15 -0.81 0.28 9.29
C SER A 15 -1.47 0.53 7.92
N SER A 16 -1.50 1.78 7.48
CA SER A 16 -2.14 2.27 6.27
C SER A 16 -1.07 2.84 5.38
N ILE A 17 -0.85 2.18 4.25
CA ILE A 17 0.03 2.65 3.21
C ILE A 17 -0.84 3.40 2.21
N THR A 18 -0.54 4.68 1.98
CA THR A 18 -1.24 5.47 0.96
C THR A 18 -0.63 5.19 -0.40
N TYR A 19 -1.46 4.90 -1.40
CA TYR A 19 -1.02 4.61 -2.76
C TYR A 19 -1.71 5.55 -3.74
N GLN A 20 -0.94 6.19 -4.61
CA GLN A 20 -1.44 7.03 -5.71
C GLN A 20 -1.00 6.41 -7.04
N GLY A 21 -1.91 6.36 -8.01
CA GLY A 21 -1.63 5.78 -9.32
C GLY A 21 -2.58 6.28 -10.40
N LYS A 22 -2.21 6.01 -11.65
CA LYS A 22 -3.04 6.25 -12.85
C LYS A 22 -3.45 4.92 -13.45
N LEU A 23 -4.71 4.80 -13.87
CA LEU A 23 -5.22 3.59 -14.50
C LEU A 23 -5.19 3.79 -16.01
N THR A 24 -4.24 3.12 -16.67
CA THR A 24 -4.04 3.20 -18.12
C THR A 24 -4.12 1.83 -18.77
N ASN A 25 -4.55 1.80 -20.03
CA ASN A 25 -4.56 0.58 -20.83
C ASN A 25 -3.13 0.24 -21.32
N ALA A 26 -2.97 -0.91 -21.98
CA ALA A 26 -1.67 -1.34 -22.52
C ALA A 26 -1.05 -0.37 -23.55
N ALA A 27 -1.87 0.48 -24.18
CA ALA A 27 -1.43 1.53 -25.11
C ALA A 27 -1.19 2.89 -24.42
N GLY A 28 -1.31 2.98 -23.09
CA GLY A 28 -1.12 4.20 -22.31
C GLY A 28 -2.31 5.17 -22.27
N GLY A 29 -3.45 4.80 -22.85
CA GLY A 29 -4.68 5.59 -22.79
C GLY A 29 -5.36 5.49 -21.42
N PRO A 30 -5.99 6.57 -20.92
CA PRO A 30 -6.67 6.57 -19.63
C PRO A 30 -7.86 5.61 -19.64
N LEU A 31 -8.03 4.86 -18.55
CA LEU A 31 -9.18 3.99 -18.36
C LEU A 31 -10.31 4.77 -17.67
N THR A 32 -11.54 4.45 -18.07
CA THR A 32 -12.76 4.97 -17.45
C THR A 32 -13.63 3.79 -17.04
N GLY A 33 -14.00 3.72 -15.77
CA GLY A 33 -14.76 2.60 -15.20
C GLY A 33 -14.38 2.27 -13.76
N THR A 34 -15.07 1.30 -13.17
CA THR A 34 -14.77 0.78 -11.83
C THR A 34 -13.81 -0.40 -11.95
N TYR A 35 -12.66 -0.30 -11.28
CA TYR A 35 -11.62 -1.32 -11.26
C TYR A 35 -11.34 -1.77 -9.83
N SER A 36 -11.18 -3.08 -9.65
CA SER A 36 -10.70 -3.64 -8.38
C SER A 36 -9.18 -3.66 -8.39
N VAL A 37 -8.57 -2.94 -7.45
CA VAL A 37 -7.12 -2.87 -7.27
C VAL A 37 -6.75 -3.61 -5.99
N THR A 38 -5.91 -4.64 -6.11
CA THR A 38 -5.46 -5.43 -4.96
C THR A 38 -3.98 -5.18 -4.68
N PHE A 39 -3.67 -4.73 -3.48
CA PHE A 39 -2.33 -4.54 -2.96
C PHE A 39 -1.95 -5.73 -2.09
N LYS A 40 -0.76 -6.30 -2.29
CA LYS A 40 -0.23 -7.41 -1.48
C LYS A 40 1.15 -7.05 -0.97
N LEU A 41 1.33 -7.18 0.35
CA LEU A 41 2.62 -6.99 1.01
C LEU A 41 3.24 -8.36 1.28
N TYR A 42 4.49 -8.54 0.91
CA TYR A 42 5.27 -9.76 1.14
C TYR A 42 6.46 -9.48 2.06
N ASP A 43 6.92 -10.49 2.78
CA ASP A 43 8.09 -10.41 3.68
C ASP A 43 9.44 -10.58 2.95
N ALA A 44 9.44 -11.07 1.70
CA ALA A 44 10.64 -11.31 0.91
C ALA A 44 10.41 -11.07 -0.59
N SER A 45 11.48 -10.79 -1.33
CA SER A 45 11.46 -10.51 -2.77
C SER A 45 11.15 -11.73 -3.65
N THR A 46 11.36 -12.94 -3.13
CA THR A 46 11.10 -14.19 -3.86
C THR A 46 10.80 -15.29 -2.85
N GLY A 47 9.70 -16.04 -3.04
CA GLY A 47 9.29 -17.11 -2.13
C GLY A 47 8.74 -16.64 -0.77
N GLY A 48 8.49 -15.34 -0.58
CA GLY A 48 7.96 -14.78 0.67
C GLY A 48 6.48 -15.08 0.94
N ILE A 49 6.07 -14.93 2.19
CA ILE A 49 4.68 -15.07 2.65
C ILE A 49 3.96 -13.73 2.48
N THR A 50 2.69 -13.76 2.12
CA THR A 50 1.85 -12.55 2.06
C THR A 50 1.52 -12.10 3.49
N LEU A 51 2.10 -10.97 3.90
CA LEU A 51 1.87 -10.34 5.20
C LEU A 51 0.53 -9.60 5.25
N ASN A 52 0.13 -8.98 4.14
CA ASN A 52 -1.15 -8.27 4.05
C ASN A 52 -1.72 -8.32 2.63
N THR A 53 -3.05 -8.28 2.52
CA THR A 53 -3.76 -8.09 1.25
C THR A 53 -4.87 -7.07 1.46
N ASP A 54 -4.85 -6.01 0.65
CA ASP A 54 -5.88 -4.97 0.66
C ASP A 54 -6.52 -4.89 -0.74
N THR A 55 -7.84 -4.74 -0.81
CA THR A 55 -8.57 -4.61 -2.07
C THR A 55 -9.43 -3.36 -2.05
N HIS A 56 -9.21 -2.51 -3.04
CA HIS A 56 -9.93 -1.26 -3.21
C HIS A 56 -10.67 -1.25 -4.54
N SER A 57 -11.93 -0.84 -4.49
CA SER A 57 -12.70 -0.52 -5.70
C SER A 57 -12.46 0.95 -6.05
N VAL A 58 -11.86 1.20 -7.21
CA VAL A 58 -11.51 2.54 -7.68
C VAL A 58 -12.35 2.86 -8.91
N THR A 59 -13.15 3.92 -8.84
CA THR A 59 -13.84 4.47 -10.01
C THR A 59 -12.94 5.51 -10.66
N ALA A 60 -12.41 5.19 -11.84
CA ALA A 60 -11.62 6.10 -12.65
C ALA A 60 -12.52 6.85 -13.64
N THR A 61 -12.36 8.17 -13.67
CA THR A 61 -12.92 9.05 -14.71
C THR A 61 -11.74 9.76 -15.35
N ASN A 62 -11.35 9.39 -16.57
CA ASN A 62 -10.12 9.85 -17.22
C ASN A 62 -8.85 9.52 -16.39
N GLY A 63 -8.68 8.23 -16.07
CA GLY A 63 -7.70 7.71 -15.09
C GLY A 63 -6.22 8.02 -15.30
#